data_AF-V5NSX9-F1
#
_entry.id   AF-V5NSX9-F1
#
_cell.length_a   1.000
_cell.length_b   1.000
_cell.length_c   1.000
_cell.angle_alpha   90.00
_cell.angle_beta   90.00
_cell.angle_gamma   90.00
#
_symmetry.space_group_name_H-M   'P 1'
#
loop_
_entity.id
_entity.type
_entity.pdbx_description
1 polymer ?
#
loop_
_entity_poly.entity_id
_entity_poly.type
_entity_poly.pdbx_seq_one_letter_code
_entity_poly.pdbx_strand_id
1 'polypeptide(L)'
;HHINVKIVDLDIDLFLRKDNIILEVNGKDLPISSLPYQHPTAKIQIRQNGEGLSVFAPSLGLHEVYFDIKICKVKVVDWMRG
;
A
#
# COMPACT_ATOMS: atom_id res chain seq x y z
N HIS A 1 3.68 -7.98 11.77
CA HIS A 1 2.89 -6.77 11.49
C HIS A 1 2.06 -7.00 10.25
N HIS A 2 0.85 -6.44 10.20
CA HIS A 2 -0.08 -6.54 9.08
C HIS A 2 -0.88 -5.24 9.01
N ILE A 3 -1.05 -4.70 7.81
CA ILE A 3 -2.01 -3.64 7.52
C ILE A 3 -2.85 -4.04 6.31
N ASN A 4 -4.14 -3.74 6.40
CA ASN A 4 -5.10 -3.88 5.32
C ASN A 4 -5.56 -2.47 4.90
N VAL A 5 -5.51 -2.18 3.60
CA VAL A 5 -5.92 -0.90 3.02
C VAL A 5 -7.01 -1.17 2.00
N LYS A 6 -8.25 -0.86 2.37
CA LYS A 6 -9.40 -0.89 1.47
C LYS A 6 -9.62 0.50 0.90
N ILE A 7 -9.53 0.63 -0.42
CA ILE A 7 -9.72 1.92 -1.09
C ILE A 7 -10.33 1.73 -2.49
N VAL A 8 -11.45 2.42 -2.73
CA VAL A 8 -12.32 2.17 -3.90
C VAL A 8 -12.74 0.68 -3.93
N ASP A 9 -12.37 -0.05 -4.97
CA ASP A 9 -12.64 -1.45 -5.23
C ASP A 9 -11.42 -2.36 -4.98
N LEU A 10 -10.32 -1.80 -4.47
CA LEU A 10 -9.13 -2.56 -4.09
C LEU A 10 -9.11 -2.90 -2.60
N ASP A 11 -8.77 -4.16 -2.33
CA ASP A 11 -8.37 -4.68 -1.03
C ASP A 11 -6.86 -4.97 -1.07
N ILE A 12 -6.05 -4.22 -0.32
CA ILE A 12 -4.60 -4.32 -0.35
C ILE A 12 -4.10 -4.78 1.02
N ASP A 13 -3.47 -5.95 1.06
CA ASP A 13 -2.86 -6.49 2.28
C ASP A 13 -1.33 -6.43 2.21
N LEU A 14 -0.74 -5.93 3.29
CA LEU A 14 0.70 -5.83 3.49
C LEU A 14 1.05 -6.48 4.82
N PHE A 15 1.79 -7.58 4.78
CA PHE A 15 2.18 -8.32 5.99
C PHE A 15 3.53 -9.01 5.83
N LEU A 16 4.07 -9.53 6.93
CA LEU A 16 5.34 -10.25 6.92
C LEU A 16 5.12 -11.77 6.88
N ARG A 17 5.86 -12.46 6.01
CA ARG A 17 5.97 -13.92 5.98
C ARG A 17 7.46 -14.29 6.01
N LYS A 18 7.94 -14.83 7.14
CA LYS A 18 9.37 -15.13 7.35
C LYS A 18 10.27 -13.92 7.00
N ASP A 19 9.97 -12.77 7.60
CA ASP A 19 10.67 -11.49 7.40
C ASP A 19 10.61 -10.88 5.99
N ASN A 20 9.91 -11.52 5.06
CA ASN A 20 9.65 -10.96 3.74
C ASN A 20 8.31 -10.23 3.74
N ILE A 21 8.27 -9.04 3.15
CA ILE A 21 7.02 -8.31 2.92
C ILE A 21 6.25 -9.03 1.81
N ILE A 22 5.03 -9.43 2.13
CA ILE A 22 4.05 -9.98 1.20
C ILE A 22 3.04 -8.88 0.90
N LEU A 23 2.76 -8.72 -0.39
CA LEU A 23 1.72 -7.86 -0.92
C LEU A 23 0.65 -8.74 -1.55
N GLU A 24 -0.59 -8.60 -1.09
CA GLU A 24 -1.75 -9.16 -1.77
C GLU A 24 -2.64 -8.03 -2.27
N VAL A 25 -3.17 -8.18 -3.48
CA VAL A 25 -4.16 -7.27 -4.06
C VAL A 25 -5.38 -8.11 -4.43
N ASN A 26 -6.52 -7.78 -3.81
CA ASN A 26 -7.78 -8.53 -3.91
C ASN A 26 -7.60 -10.02 -3.58
N GLY A 27 -6.86 -10.32 -2.51
CA GLY A 27 -6.60 -11.68 -2.01
C GLY A 27 -5.68 -12.52 -2.91
N LYS A 28 -4.90 -11.88 -3.79
CA LYS A 28 -3.89 -12.56 -4.63
C LYS A 28 -2.50 -12.01 -4.36
N ASP A 29 -1.56 -12.89 -4.04
CA ASP A 29 -0.13 -12.56 -3.92
C ASP A 29 0.35 -11.85 -5.19
N LEU A 30 0.84 -10.62 -5.03
CA LEU A 30 1.45 -9.82 -6.09
C LEU A 30 2.97 -9.78 -5.85
N PRO A 31 3.78 -10.37 -6.75
CA PRO A 31 5.22 -10.39 -6.59
C PRO A 31 5.79 -8.96 -6.53
N ILE A 32 6.72 -8.71 -5.62
CA ILE A 32 7.37 -7.40 -5.48
C ILE A 32 8.10 -6.98 -6.78
N SER A 33 8.56 -7.95 -7.57
CA SER A 33 9.17 -7.72 -8.89
C SER A 33 8.21 -7.16 -9.95
N SER A 34 6.89 -7.20 -9.70
CA SER A 34 5.88 -6.61 -10.58
C SER A 34 5.58 -5.15 -10.27
N LEU A 35 6.20 -4.59 -9.23
CA LEU A 35 6.03 -3.19 -8.86
C LEU A 35 6.83 -2.27 -9.80
N PRO A 36 6.35 -1.04 -10.08
CA PRO A 36 5.17 -0.42 -9.49
C PRO A 36 3.85 -0.94 -10.08
N TYR A 37 2.92 -1.27 -9.21
CA TYR A 37 1.53 -1.52 -9.59
C TYR A 37 0.81 -0.18 -9.76
N GLN A 38 0.12 -0.01 -10.89
CA GLN A 38 -0.75 1.13 -11.15
C GLN A 38 -2.16 0.62 -11.42
N HIS A 39 -3.12 1.13 -10.65
CA HIS A 39 -4.51 0.77 -10.89
C HIS A 39 -5.01 1.42 -12.18
N PRO A 40 -5.77 0.70 -13.04
CA PRO A 40 -6.09 1.16 -14.39
C PRO A 40 -7.01 2.39 -14.44
N THR A 41 -7.87 2.58 -13.44
CA THR A 41 -8.92 3.62 -13.45
C THR A 41 -8.74 4.65 -12.33
N ALA A 42 -8.61 4.17 -11.09
CA ALA A 42 -8.28 5.00 -9.95
C ALA A 42 -6.78 5.35 -9.90
N LYS A 43 -6.43 6.57 -9.45
CA LYS A 43 -5.03 7.02 -9.28
C LYS A 43 -4.40 6.42 -8.02
N ILE A 44 -4.29 5.09 -8.00
CA ILE A 44 -3.69 4.30 -6.92
C ILE A 44 -2.38 3.71 -7.45
N GLN A 45 -1.31 3.84 -6.67
CA GLN A 45 -0.01 3.28 -6.99
C GLN A 45 0.54 2.51 -5.79
N ILE A 46 1.09 1.32 -6.04
CA ILE A 46 1.87 0.56 -5.06
C ILE A 46 3.30 0.45 -5.59
N ARG A 47 4.30 0.79 -4.78
CA ARG A 47 5.70 0.73 -5.20
C ARG A 47 6.64 0.39 -4.04
N GLN A 48 7.83 -0.10 -4.36
CA GLN A 48 8.92 -0.15 -3.39
C GLN A 48 9.36 1.25 -2.97
N ASN A 49 9.67 1.41 -1.69
CA ASN A 49 10.17 2.65 -1.10
C ASN A 49 11.18 2.31 0.00
N GLY A 50 12.47 2.47 -0.29
CA GLY A 50 13.54 2.05 0.64
C GLY A 50 13.45 0.55 0.96
N GLU A 51 13.43 0.21 2.25
CA GLU A 51 13.32 -1.17 2.76
C GLU A 51 11.86 -1.71 2.76
N GLY A 52 10.89 -0.91 2.34
CA GLY A 52 9.47 -1.20 2.47
C GLY A 52 8.67 -1.02 1.19
N LEU A 53 7.35 -1.06 1.34
CA LEU A 53 6.36 -0.77 0.31
C LEU A 53 5.55 0.47 0.66
N SER A 54 5.05 1.13 -0.36
CA SER A 54 4.18 2.29 -0.20
C SER A 54 2.97 2.22 -1.12
N VAL A 55 1.80 2.47 -0.53
CA VAL A 55 0.52 2.64 -1.23
C VAL A 55 0.19 4.14 -1.26
N PHE A 56 0.03 4.70 -2.46
CA PHE A 56 -0.34 6.10 -2.69
C PHE A 56 -1.71 6.17 -3.34
N ALA A 57 -2.58 7.04 -2.82
CA ALA A 57 -3.86 7.33 -3.43
C ALA A 57 -4.36 8.75 -3.06
N PRO A 58 -3.58 9.81 -3.35
CA PRO A 58 -3.83 11.14 -2.80
C PRO A 58 -5.16 11.74 -3.26
N SER A 59 -5.64 11.42 -4.47
CA SER A 59 -6.95 11.85 -4.96
C SER A 59 -8.12 11.21 -4.20
N LEU A 60 -7.85 10.23 -3.34
CA LEU A 60 -8.79 9.47 -2.54
C LEU A 60 -8.56 9.68 -1.04
N GLY A 61 -7.84 10.74 -0.65
CA GLY A 61 -7.63 11.11 0.74
C GLY A 61 -6.40 10.47 1.39
N LEU A 62 -5.86 9.41 0.80
CA LEU A 62 -4.69 8.71 1.31
C LEU A 62 -3.41 9.22 0.65
N HIS A 63 -2.59 9.97 1.40
CA HIS A 63 -1.31 10.44 0.88
C HIS A 63 -0.34 9.26 0.73
N GLU A 64 -0.13 8.47 1.78
CA GLU A 64 0.79 7.32 1.77
C GLU A 64 0.44 6.34 2.92
N VAL A 65 0.36 5.04 2.62
CA VAL A 65 0.63 4.00 3.62
C VAL A 65 2.00 3.42 3.32
N TYR A 66 2.96 3.65 4.22
CA TYR A 66 4.28 3.05 4.20
C TYR A 66 4.32 1.85 5.14
N PHE A 67 4.88 0.73 4.68
CA PHE A 67 5.02 -0.49 5.47
C PHE A 67 6.39 -1.13 5.22
N ASP A 68 7.15 -1.36 6.28
CA ASP A 68 8.36 -2.18 6.28
C ASP A 68 8.34 -3.18 7.47
N ILE A 69 9.47 -3.84 7.72
CA ILE A 69 9.58 -4.83 8.81
C ILE A 69 9.45 -4.22 10.22
N LYS A 70 9.74 -2.92 10.39
CA LYS A 70 9.81 -2.22 11.68
C LYS A 70 8.64 -1.26 11.90
N ILE A 71 8.19 -0.58 10.86
CA ILE A 71 7.27 0.55 10.92
C ILE A 71 6.13 0.40 9.93
N CYS A 72 4.96 0.83 10.39
CA CYS A 72 3.81 1.12 9.56
C CYS A 72 3.45 2.60 9.78
N LYS A 73 3.41 3.38 8.70
CA LYS A 73 3.11 4.82 8.76
C LYS A 73 2.00 5.15 7.79
N VAL A 74 0.95 5.79 8.30
CA VAL A 74 -0.16 6.29 7.50
C VAL A 74 -0.09 7.82 7.46
N LYS A 75 -0.13 8.38 6.25
CA LYS A 75 -0.26 9.81 6.00
C LYS A 75 -1.52 10.03 5.18
N VAL A 76 -2.36 10.95 5.65
CA VAL A 76 -3.50 11.46 4.88
C VAL A 76 -3.15 12.82 4.29
N VAL A 77 -3.86 13.21 3.25
CA VAL A 77 -3.74 14.55 2.65
C VAL A 77 -4.35 15.62 3.57
N ASP A 78 -3.94 16.88 3.40
CA ASP A 78 -4.30 17.95 4.34
C ASP A 78 -5.80 18.25 4.38
N TRP A 79 -6.54 18.06 3.29
CA TRP A 79 -7.99 18.25 3.27
C TRP A 79 -8.78 17.14 3.97
N MET A 80 -8.12 16.03 4.35
CA MET A 80 -8.68 15.01 5.24
C MET A 80 -8.42 15.32 6.72
N ARG A 81 -7.73 16.42 7.05
CA ARG A 81 -7.59 16.88 8.43
C ARG A 81 -8.89 17.58 8.84
N GLY A 82 -9.59 16.99 9.78
CA GLY A 82 -10.75 17.55 10.48
C GLY A 82 -10.40 17.86 11.93
#